data_AF-A0A3E0PA20-F1
#
_entry.id   AF-A0A3E0PA20-F1
#
_cell.length_a   1.000
_cell.length_b   1.000
_cell.length_c   1.000
_cell.angle_alpha   90.00
_cell.angle_beta   90.00
_cell.angle_gamma   90.00
#
_symmetry.space_group_name_H-M   'P 1'
#
loop_
_entity.id
_entity.type
_entity.pdbx_description
1 polymer ?
#
loop_
_entity_poly.entity_id
_entity_poly.type
_entity_poly.pdbx_seq_one_letter_code
_entity_poly.pdbx_strand_id
1 'polypeptide(L)'
;MSDRPTVSGIFERAQEMRAASPDTSFDEIKGQLVSEFTGKEFPSPAFLTIPELDNIAPEEDWTAGLPIVLRGIQNEDWNDVALGIVISLEQVENYPKESGREDDPEKDWRNREKRIKEVTSKSVGKWLPEDLMNVAKRSAKQ
;
A
#
# COMPACT_ATOMS: atom_id res chain seq x y z
N MET A 1 -6.46 -22.51 4.04
CA MET A 1 -6.16 -21.16 3.52
C MET A 1 -5.66 -21.40 2.12
N SER A 2 -6.32 -20.87 1.08
CA SER A 2 -5.93 -21.11 -0.31
C SER A 2 -4.49 -20.62 -0.53
N ASP A 3 -3.62 -21.49 -1.05
CA ASP A 3 -2.20 -21.23 -1.35
C ASP A 3 -2.00 -20.27 -2.55
N ARG A 4 -3.06 -19.53 -2.89
CA ARG A 4 -3.16 -18.68 -4.06
C ARG A 4 -2.59 -17.30 -3.72
N PRO A 5 -1.58 -16.81 -4.46
CA PRO A 5 -0.99 -15.50 -4.21
C PRO A 5 -2.02 -14.39 -4.43
N THR A 6 -1.95 -13.34 -3.60
CA THR A 6 -2.74 -12.10 -3.74
C THR A 6 -1.88 -11.01 -4.38
N VAL A 7 -2.53 -10.02 -5.01
CA VAL A 7 -1.83 -8.86 -5.59
C VAL A 7 -1.07 -8.08 -4.51
N SER A 8 -1.69 -7.87 -3.35
CA SER A 8 -1.07 -7.22 -2.19
C SER A 8 0.16 -8.00 -1.70
N GLY A 9 0.08 -9.33 -1.60
CA GLY A 9 1.21 -10.16 -1.17
C GLY A 9 2.37 -10.17 -2.16
N ILE A 10 2.09 -10.12 -3.47
CA ILE A 10 3.15 -10.00 -4.50
C ILE A 10 3.81 -8.61 -4.42
N PHE A 11 3.02 -7.57 -4.12
CA PHE A 11 3.52 -6.22 -3.94
C PHE A 11 4.38 -6.07 -2.69
N GLU A 12 3.95 -6.60 -1.54
CA GLU A 12 4.75 -6.68 -0.32
C GLU A 12 6.08 -7.40 -0.58
N ARG A 13 6.02 -8.52 -1.32
CA ARG A 13 7.22 -9.25 -1.72
C ARG A 13 8.18 -8.41 -2.57
N ALA A 14 7.65 -7.59 -3.48
CA ALA A 14 8.45 -6.66 -4.27
C ALA A 14 9.10 -5.57 -3.40
N GLN A 15 8.39 -5.06 -2.38
CA GLN A 15 8.96 -4.12 -1.41
C GLN A 15 10.07 -4.75 -0.57
N GLU A 16 9.90 -6.01 -0.13
CA GLU A 16 10.96 -6.74 0.60
C GLU A 16 12.23 -6.89 -0.24
N MET A 17 12.08 -7.24 -1.52
CA MET A 17 13.21 -7.34 -2.46
C MET A 17 13.93 -5.99 -2.59
N ARG A 18 13.16 -4.89 -2.68
CA ARG A 18 13.71 -3.54 -2.70
C ARG A 18 14.42 -3.15 -1.41
N ALA A 19 13.82 -3.45 -0.26
CA ALA A 19 14.40 -3.13 1.05
C ALA A 19 15.70 -3.91 1.29
N ALA A 20 15.78 -5.15 0.82
CA ALA A 20 16.98 -5.96 0.89
C ALA A 20 18.09 -5.50 -0.08
N SER A 21 17.72 -4.89 -1.22
CA SER A 21 18.67 -4.40 -2.22
C SER A 21 18.15 -3.11 -2.89
N PRO A 22 18.39 -1.93 -2.26
CA PRO A 22 17.84 -0.66 -2.73
C PRO A 22 18.31 -0.22 -4.13
N ASP A 23 19.49 -0.66 -4.54
CA ASP A 23 20.13 -0.27 -5.81
C ASP A 23 19.77 -1.18 -6.98
N THR A 24 19.02 -2.27 -6.75
CA THR A 24 18.60 -3.21 -7.80
C THR A 24 17.77 -2.49 -8.86
N SER A 25 17.78 -2.91 -10.10
CA SER A 25 16.89 -2.31 -11.11
C SER A 25 15.46 -2.86 -10.98
N PHE A 26 14.46 -2.07 -11.36
CA PHE A 26 13.07 -2.51 -11.42
C PHE A 26 12.87 -3.71 -12.36
N ASP A 27 13.66 -3.79 -13.44
CA ASP A 27 13.67 -4.93 -14.36
C ASP A 27 14.20 -6.22 -13.73
N GLU A 28 15.22 -6.12 -12.87
CA GLU A 28 15.73 -7.27 -12.12
C GLU A 28 14.71 -7.77 -11.09
N ILE A 29 14.01 -6.86 -10.40
CA ILE A 29 12.91 -7.21 -9.48
C ILE A 29 11.79 -7.92 -10.24
N LYS A 30 11.41 -7.41 -11.41
CA LYS A 30 10.45 -8.08 -12.30
C LYS A 30 10.90 -9.50 -12.61
N GLY A 31 12.16 -9.69 -13.01
CA GLY A 31 12.72 -11.01 -13.32
C GLY A 31 12.66 -11.98 -12.13
N GLN A 32 13.00 -11.49 -10.93
CA GLN A 32 12.90 -12.28 -9.70
C GLN A 32 11.45 -12.67 -9.37
N LEU A 33 10.51 -11.72 -9.45
CA LEU A 33 9.08 -12.00 -9.23
C LEU A 33 8.55 -13.03 -10.22
N VAL A 34 8.85 -12.87 -11.52
CA VAL A 34 8.45 -13.87 -12.52
C VAL A 34 9.02 -15.24 -12.17
N SER A 35 10.30 -15.33 -11.81
CA SER A 35 10.92 -16.61 -11.44
C SER A 35 10.30 -17.26 -10.19
N GLU A 36 9.88 -16.46 -9.20
CA GLU A 36 9.33 -16.94 -7.92
C GLU A 36 7.87 -17.39 -8.03
N PHE A 37 7.09 -16.73 -8.91
CA PHE A 37 5.65 -16.97 -9.05
C PHE A 37 5.28 -17.80 -10.28
N THR A 38 6.19 -17.98 -11.24
CA THR A 38 5.97 -18.89 -12.37
C THR A 38 5.67 -20.31 -11.88
N GLY A 39 4.58 -20.89 -12.37
CA GLY A 39 4.10 -22.22 -11.95
C GLY A 39 3.13 -22.21 -10.77
N LYS A 40 2.89 -21.05 -10.14
CA LYS A 40 1.80 -20.87 -9.17
C LYS A 40 0.51 -20.44 -9.87
N GLU A 41 -0.62 -20.64 -9.19
CA GLU A 41 -1.91 -20.12 -9.65
C GLU A 41 -1.90 -18.58 -9.69
N PHE A 42 -2.51 -18.01 -10.73
CA PHE A 42 -2.64 -16.56 -10.85
C PHE A 42 -3.52 -15.97 -9.75
N PRO A 43 -3.30 -14.73 -9.29
CA PRO A 43 -4.17 -14.08 -8.31
C PRO A 43 -5.63 -14.00 -8.78
N SER A 44 -6.56 -13.86 -7.83
CA SER A 44 -7.96 -13.64 -8.18
C SER A 44 -8.20 -12.18 -8.53
N PRO A 45 -8.91 -11.86 -9.63
CA PRO A 45 -9.35 -10.49 -9.93
C PRO A 45 -10.20 -9.86 -8.83
N ALA A 46 -10.82 -10.66 -7.96
CA ALA A 46 -11.62 -10.16 -6.84
C ALA A 46 -10.78 -9.40 -5.79
N PHE A 47 -9.45 -9.59 -5.79
CA PHE A 47 -8.52 -8.99 -4.83
C PHE A 47 -7.38 -8.25 -5.55
N LEU A 48 -7.75 -7.35 -6.47
CA LEU A 48 -6.81 -6.50 -7.21
C LEU A 48 -6.29 -5.30 -6.39
N THR A 49 -6.88 -5.01 -5.24
CA THR A 49 -6.52 -3.84 -4.43
C THR A 49 -5.28 -4.10 -3.59
N ILE A 50 -4.56 -3.03 -3.22
CA ILE A 50 -3.52 -3.01 -2.19
C ILE A 50 -4.06 -2.14 -1.04
N PRO A 51 -4.85 -2.72 -0.12
CA PRO A 51 -5.56 -1.95 0.91
C PRO A 51 -4.66 -1.05 1.75
N GLU A 52 -3.41 -1.44 1.93
CA GLU A 52 -2.40 -0.75 2.73
C GLU A 52 -2.08 0.64 2.14
N LEU A 53 -2.19 0.78 0.81
CA LEU A 53 -1.93 2.03 0.09
C LEU A 53 -3.21 2.87 -0.14
N ASP A 54 -4.39 2.35 0.19
CA ASP A 54 -5.67 3.09 0.09
C ASP A 54 -5.79 4.22 1.15
N ASN A 55 -4.86 4.25 2.10
CA ASN A 55 -4.77 5.28 3.14
C ASN A 55 -4.03 6.55 2.70
N ILE A 56 -3.38 6.53 1.53
CA ILE A 56 -2.60 7.63 0.99
C ILE A 56 -3.39 8.31 -0.13
N ALA A 57 -3.51 9.64 -0.05
CA ALA A 57 -4.33 10.42 -0.97
C ALA A 57 -3.88 10.34 -2.44
N PRO A 58 -4.76 10.67 -3.42
CA PRO A 58 -4.68 10.29 -4.84
C PRO A 58 -3.50 10.80 -5.67
N GLU A 59 -2.50 11.46 -5.07
CA GLU A 59 -1.32 11.92 -5.81
C GLU A 59 -0.32 10.78 -6.08
N GLU A 60 -0.28 9.76 -5.22
CA GLU A 60 0.53 8.54 -5.42
C GLU A 60 -0.35 7.46 -6.05
N ASP A 61 -0.31 7.35 -7.37
CA ASP A 61 -1.14 6.39 -8.09
C ASP A 61 -0.52 4.99 -8.08
N TRP A 62 -0.55 4.33 -6.92
CA TRP A 62 -0.26 2.90 -6.82
C TRP A 62 -1.22 2.06 -7.68
N THR A 63 -2.35 2.63 -8.11
CA THR A 63 -3.30 1.96 -9.00
C THR A 63 -2.84 1.95 -10.46
N ALA A 64 -1.82 2.72 -10.82
CA ALA A 64 -1.31 2.85 -12.20
C ALA A 64 -0.92 1.49 -12.81
N GLY A 65 -0.41 0.55 -12.00
CA GLY A 65 -0.05 -0.79 -12.45
C GLY A 65 -1.20 -1.80 -12.47
N LEU A 66 -2.33 -1.53 -11.81
CA LEU A 66 -3.44 -2.49 -11.68
C LEU A 66 -4.08 -2.90 -13.00
N PRO A 67 -4.28 -2.01 -14.00
CA PRO A 67 -4.79 -2.44 -15.31
C PRO A 67 -3.89 -3.48 -15.98
N ILE A 68 -2.57 -3.38 -15.77
CA ILE A 68 -1.58 -4.30 -16.32
C ILE A 68 -1.60 -5.62 -15.52
N VAL A 69 -1.72 -5.55 -14.20
CA VAL A 69 -1.91 -6.74 -13.36
C VAL A 69 -3.18 -7.50 -13.77
N LEU A 70 -4.31 -6.79 -13.93
CA LEU A 70 -5.57 -7.39 -14.37
C LEU A 70 -5.43 -8.05 -15.75
N ARG A 71 -4.76 -7.38 -16.70
CA ARG A 71 -4.46 -7.94 -18.03
C ARG A 71 -3.64 -9.23 -17.90
N GLY A 72 -2.60 -9.24 -17.06
CA GLY A 72 -1.78 -10.42 -16.82
C GLY A 72 -2.55 -11.57 -16.19
N ILE A 73 -3.45 -11.29 -15.24
CA ILE A 73 -4.33 -12.30 -14.66
C ILE A 73 -5.29 -12.88 -15.71
N GLN A 74 -5.88 -12.03 -16.55
CA GLN A 74 -6.83 -12.47 -17.59
C GLN A 74 -6.17 -13.28 -18.71
N ASN A 75 -4.92 -12.96 -19.03
CA ASN A 75 -4.15 -13.63 -20.07
C ASN A 75 -3.26 -14.76 -19.54
N GLU A 76 -3.29 -15.01 -18.22
CA GLU A 76 -2.41 -15.99 -17.56
C GLU A 76 -0.92 -15.75 -17.87
N ASP A 77 -0.49 -14.48 -17.82
CA ASP A 77 0.90 -14.06 -18.04
C ASP A 77 1.50 -13.39 -16.80
N TRP A 78 2.47 -14.09 -16.19
CA TRP A 78 3.21 -13.60 -15.03
C TRP A 78 4.11 -12.40 -15.36
N ASN A 79 4.53 -12.23 -16.63
CA ASN A 79 5.32 -11.06 -17.02
C ASN A 79 4.52 -9.77 -16.89
N ASP A 80 3.24 -9.82 -17.29
CA ASP A 80 2.32 -8.70 -17.16
C ASP A 80 1.96 -8.44 -15.70
N VAL A 81 1.70 -9.50 -14.92
CA VAL A 81 1.46 -9.36 -13.47
C VAL A 81 2.65 -8.69 -12.78
N ALA A 82 3.87 -9.20 -12.99
CA ALA A 82 5.08 -8.65 -12.39
C ALA A 82 5.37 -7.22 -12.88
N LEU A 83 5.13 -6.93 -14.16
CA LEU A 83 5.28 -5.59 -14.72
C LEU A 83 4.34 -4.59 -14.03
N GLY A 84 3.07 -4.93 -13.87
CA GLY A 84 2.11 -4.06 -13.19
C GLY A 84 2.48 -3.81 -11.72
N ILE A 85 2.97 -4.83 -11.02
CA ILE A 85 3.46 -4.69 -9.64
C ILE A 85 4.66 -3.74 -9.58
N VAL A 86 5.63 -3.89 -10.49
CA VAL A 86 6.82 -3.06 -10.54
C VAL A 86 6.49 -1.60 -10.89
N ILE A 87 5.57 -1.36 -11.82
CA ILE A 87 5.08 0.00 -12.12
C ILE A 87 4.45 0.64 -10.88
N SER A 88 3.65 -0.13 -10.13
CA SER A 88 3.03 0.35 -8.89
C SER A 88 4.10 0.71 -7.84
N LEU A 89 5.14 -0.12 -7.73
CA LEU A 89 6.26 0.09 -6.80
C LEU A 89 7.08 1.33 -7.20
N GLU A 90 7.37 1.48 -8.49
CA GLU A 90 8.07 2.64 -9.03
C GLU A 90 7.31 3.94 -8.75
N GLN A 91 5.98 3.96 -8.95
CA GLN A 91 5.17 5.14 -8.64
C GLN A 91 5.22 5.48 -7.15
N VAL A 92 5.14 4.48 -6.26
CA VAL A 92 5.21 4.69 -4.81
C VAL A 92 6.60 5.21 -4.38
N GLU A 93 7.69 4.77 -5.02
CA GLU A 93 9.05 5.17 -4.65
C GLU A 93 9.53 6.47 -5.27
N ASN A 94 9.24 6.69 -6.55
CA ASN A 94 9.80 7.81 -7.31
C ASN A 94 8.96 9.07 -7.15
N TYR A 95 7.63 8.93 -7.00
CA TYR A 95 6.76 10.10 -6.88
C TYR A 95 7.11 11.01 -5.68
N PRO A 96 7.43 10.49 -4.47
CA PRO A 96 7.89 11.33 -3.36
C PRO A 96 9.21 12.06 -3.68
N LYS A 97 10.15 11.38 -4.34
CA LYS A 97 11.47 11.90 -4.70
C LYS A 97 11.40 12.98 -5.78
N GLU A 98 10.67 12.70 -6.87
CA GLU A 98 10.51 13.59 -8.01
C GLU A 98 9.67 14.82 -7.69
N SER A 99 8.69 14.66 -6.81
CA SER A 99 7.91 15.80 -6.35
C SER A 99 8.71 16.74 -5.42
N GLY A 100 9.90 16.32 -4.95
CA GLY A 100 10.80 17.10 -4.08
C GLY A 100 10.22 17.35 -2.69
N ARG A 101 9.35 16.44 -2.20
CA ARG A 101 8.37 16.70 -1.12
C ARG A 101 8.30 15.59 -0.07
N GLU A 102 9.36 14.78 0.04
CA GLU A 102 9.47 13.65 0.98
C GLU A 102 9.17 14.08 2.43
N ASP A 103 9.50 15.33 2.79
CA ASP A 103 9.37 15.89 4.15
C ASP A 103 8.40 17.10 4.27
N ASP A 104 7.46 17.31 3.33
CA ASP A 104 6.60 18.50 3.32
C ASP A 104 5.49 18.46 4.42
N PRO A 105 5.59 19.27 5.50
CA PRO A 105 4.63 19.26 6.60
C PRO A 105 3.25 19.82 6.21
N GLU A 106 3.12 20.53 5.09
CA GLU A 106 1.82 21.02 4.61
C GLU A 106 0.93 19.89 4.06
N LYS A 107 1.49 18.69 3.87
CA LYS A 107 0.81 17.54 3.27
C LYS A 107 0.32 16.50 4.27
N ASP A 108 0.29 16.83 5.57
CA ASP A 108 -0.25 15.97 6.63
C ASP A 108 -1.73 15.60 6.42
N TRP A 109 -2.45 16.37 5.59
CA TRP A 109 -3.82 16.06 5.15
C TRP A 109 -3.95 14.75 4.33
N ARG A 110 -2.84 14.23 3.78
CA ARG A 110 -2.81 12.98 3.00
C ARG A 110 -2.91 11.73 3.84
N ASN A 111 -2.39 11.79 5.07
CA ASN A 111 -2.44 10.65 5.97
C ASN A 111 -3.84 10.60 6.60
N ARG A 112 -4.67 9.69 6.07
CA ARG A 112 -6.05 9.52 6.51
C ARG A 112 -6.13 9.20 8.01
N GLU A 113 -5.18 8.43 8.55
CA GLU A 113 -5.13 8.11 9.98
C GLU A 113 -4.87 9.35 10.86
N LYS A 114 -3.91 10.21 10.47
CA LYS A 114 -3.64 11.46 11.19
C LYS A 114 -4.85 12.38 11.21
N ARG A 115 -5.53 12.53 10.06
CA ARG A 115 -6.78 13.31 9.98
C ARG A 115 -7.90 12.72 10.83
N ILE A 116 -8.10 11.39 10.76
CA ILE A 116 -9.09 10.70 11.59
C ILE A 116 -8.76 10.92 13.07
N LYS A 117 -7.50 10.80 13.48
CA LYS A 117 -7.06 11.00 14.86
C LYS A 117 -7.31 12.44 15.33
N GLU A 118 -7.02 13.43 14.50
CA GLU A 118 -7.25 14.84 14.82
C GLU A 118 -8.75 15.16 14.96
N VAL A 119 -9.57 14.73 13.99
CA VAL A 119 -11.02 14.93 14.01
C VAL A 119 -11.68 14.17 15.16
N THR A 120 -11.22 12.95 15.43
CA THR A 120 -11.68 12.14 16.57
C THR A 120 -11.34 12.83 17.88
N SER A 121 -10.11 13.33 18.06
CA SER A 121 -9.70 14.08 19.25
C SER A 121 -10.58 15.32 19.48
N LYS A 122 -10.82 16.12 18.44
CA LYS A 122 -11.69 17.30 18.50
C LYS A 122 -13.14 16.94 18.82
N SER A 123 -13.66 15.84 18.25
CA SER A 123 -15.04 15.40 18.46
C SER A 123 -15.25 14.83 19.85
N VAL A 124 -14.32 14.02 20.35
CA VAL A 124 -14.35 13.49 21.71
C VAL A 124 -14.27 14.64 22.72
N GLY A 125 -13.38 15.62 22.52
CA GLY A 125 -13.31 16.78 23.42
C GLY A 125 -14.56 17.67 23.41
N LYS A 126 -15.28 17.75 22.27
CA LYS A 126 -16.49 18.57 22.14
C LYS A 126 -17.75 17.88 22.69
N TRP A 127 -17.87 16.57 22.51
CA TRP A 127 -19.11 15.83 22.76
C TRP A 127 -19.05 14.86 23.93
N LEU A 128 -17.86 14.49 24.41
CA LEU A 128 -17.71 13.67 25.61
C LEU A 128 -17.54 14.59 26.83
N PRO A 129 -18.50 14.60 27.77
CA PRO A 129 -18.37 15.33 29.02
C PRO A 129 -17.10 14.92 29.78
N GLU A 130 -16.46 15.88 30.46
CA GLU A 130 -15.21 15.64 31.20
C GLU A 130 -15.33 14.51 32.23
N ASP A 131 -16.50 14.34 32.84
CA ASP A 131 -16.78 13.27 33.81
C ASP A 131 -16.65 11.88 33.18
N LEU A 132 -17.20 11.68 31.98
CA LEU A 132 -17.09 10.41 31.25
C LEU A 132 -15.68 10.17 30.72
N MET A 133 -14.98 11.25 30.30
CA MET A 133 -13.58 11.18 29.88
C MET A 133 -12.66 10.78 31.05
N ASN A 134 -12.94 11.27 32.25
CA ASN A 134 -12.21 10.94 33.48
C ASN A 134 -12.47 9.50 33.93
N VAL A 135 -13.70 9.00 33.78
CA VAL A 135 -14.02 7.58 34.02
C VAL A 135 -13.29 6.68 33.02
N ALA A 136 -13.31 7.01 31.73
CA ALA A 136 -12.61 6.25 30.68
C ALA A 136 -11.09 6.21 30.90
N LYS A 137 -10.48 7.33 31.33
CA LYS A 137 -9.04 7.41 31.68
C LYS A 137 -8.69 6.58 32.91
N ARG A 138 -9.61 6.41 33.87
CA ARG A 138 -9.41 5.56 35.04
C ARG A 138 -9.52 4.07 34.69
N SER A 139 -10.44 3.70 33.81
CA SER A 139 -10.60 2.31 33.36
C SER A 139 -9.48 1.83 32.43
N ALA A 140 -8.87 2.70 31.63
CA ALA A 140 -7.74 2.34 30.75
C ALA A 140 -6.38 2.21 31.47
N LYS A 141 -6.31 2.53 32.76
CA LYS A 141 -5.11 2.40 33.61
C LYS A 141 -5.09 1.13 34.47
N GLN A 142 -6.11 0.27 34.35
CA GLN A 142 -6.14 -1.10 34.85
C GLN A 142 -5.75 -2.06 33.72
#